data_AF-A0A1F9MHQ6-F1
#
_entry.id   AF-A0A1F9MHQ6-F1
#
_cell.length_a   1.000
_cell.length_b   1.000
_cell.length_c   1.000
_cell.angle_alpha   90.00
_cell.angle_beta   90.00
_cell.angle_gamma   90.00
#
_symmetry.space_group_name_H-M   'P 1'
#
loop_
_entity.id
_entity.type
_entity.pdbx_description
1 polymer ?
#
loop_
_entity_poly.entity_id
_entity_poly.type
_entity_poly.pdbx_seq_one_letter_code
_entity_poly.pdbx_strand_id
1 'polypeptide(L)'
;MSLEELWHLRNEPRSYSERVELLLGHLDAEAAKGMVTDLVIFEDEPEDPLDPSLCRFLIKYREREGRPVICTGIAPNRERALLKALAEAVERTCFYDRGLSWRTLDCSANRWSDAGPVLESTNGLAFHTEVQPCLLASLCELVERHHLALHWYTAQPALGRLNCQRLPLLGQAEEVLRSRGADFHALLLDRLGPLTTVGLLARTKREDVGFHLLFSTACGLELEPTLRRAWGELVCQYRSHPLRRALERGGPPDTVTSIEEHDLFYQRPDRLAVFDMLLDCEPCSDLPAQEVGVEVLPSFLREWSIEVAVAQLPESLAGTWLMHCASPRLVNLGFGKRESLNRTRLEAILGRSLPGTCPPHPLP
;
A
#
# COMPACT_ATOMS: atom_id res chain seq x y z
N MET A 1 2.12 -19.14 -22.42
CA MET A 1 2.22 -17.84 -21.75
C MET A 1 3.57 -17.77 -21.04
N SER A 2 4.55 -17.09 -21.60
CA SER A 2 5.76 -16.64 -20.92
C SER A 2 5.49 -15.37 -20.12
N LEU A 3 6.50 -14.88 -19.38
CA LEU A 3 6.49 -13.55 -18.78
C LEU A 3 6.26 -12.44 -19.82
N GLU A 4 6.92 -12.50 -20.98
CA GLU A 4 6.71 -11.55 -22.07
C GLU A 4 5.28 -11.61 -22.62
N GLU A 5 4.74 -12.82 -22.82
CA GLU A 5 3.36 -12.99 -23.30
C GLU A 5 2.35 -12.44 -22.29
N LEU A 6 2.56 -12.68 -20.98
CA LEU A 6 1.74 -12.07 -19.94
C LEU A 6 1.87 -10.54 -19.95
N TRP A 7 3.10 -10.02 -20.01
CA TRP A 7 3.39 -8.59 -19.99
C TRP A 7 2.77 -7.83 -21.16
N HIS A 8 2.74 -8.43 -22.35
CA HIS A 8 2.18 -7.80 -23.55
C HIS A 8 0.69 -8.10 -23.76
N LEU A 9 0.06 -8.87 -22.87
CA LEU A 9 -1.36 -9.15 -22.95
C LEU A 9 -2.16 -7.87 -22.74
N ARG A 10 -3.03 -7.55 -23.72
CA ARG A 10 -3.93 -6.40 -23.66
C ARG A 10 -5.37 -6.90 -23.63
N ASN A 11 -6.15 -6.32 -22.74
CA ASN A 11 -7.60 -6.43 -22.77
C ASN A 11 -8.19 -5.31 -23.61
N GLU A 12 -9.39 -5.52 -24.16
CA GLU A 12 -10.16 -4.40 -24.69
C GLU A 12 -10.47 -3.41 -23.55
N PRO A 13 -10.21 -2.10 -23.76
CA PRO A 13 -10.45 -1.11 -22.73
C PRO A 13 -11.96 -0.99 -22.48
N ARG A 14 -12.37 -1.18 -21.23
CA ARG A 14 -13.75 -0.93 -20.78
C ARG A 14 -13.97 0.54 -20.49
N SER A 15 -15.17 1.03 -20.80
CA SER A 15 -15.66 2.34 -20.37
C SER A 15 -15.79 2.42 -18.85
N TYR A 16 -15.90 3.63 -18.30
CA TYR A 16 -16.10 3.85 -16.88
C TYR A 16 -17.33 3.11 -16.34
N SER A 17 -18.49 3.26 -16.99
CA SER A 17 -19.74 2.64 -16.56
C SER A 17 -19.66 1.12 -16.54
N GLU A 18 -19.07 0.50 -17.57
CA GLU A 18 -18.88 -0.95 -17.61
C GLU A 18 -17.98 -1.47 -16.48
N ARG A 19 -16.96 -0.70 -16.07
CA ARG A 19 -16.10 -1.07 -14.93
C ARG A 19 -16.87 -0.97 -13.61
N VAL A 20 -17.67 0.08 -13.42
CA VAL A 20 -18.47 0.25 -12.20
C VAL A 20 -19.53 -0.85 -12.09
N GLU A 21 -20.29 -1.11 -13.15
CA GLU A 21 -21.32 -2.15 -13.21
C GLU A 21 -20.73 -3.53 -12.90
N LEU A 22 -19.55 -3.83 -13.46
CA LEU A 22 -18.85 -5.09 -13.20
C LEU A 22 -18.50 -5.27 -11.71
N LEU A 23 -17.87 -4.27 -11.10
CA LEU A 23 -17.39 -4.37 -9.73
C LEU A 23 -18.54 -4.38 -8.72
N LEU A 24 -19.55 -3.53 -8.93
CA LEU A 24 -20.75 -3.53 -8.10
C LEU A 24 -21.53 -4.85 -8.25
N GLY A 25 -21.73 -5.31 -9.48
CA GLY A 25 -22.43 -6.57 -9.74
C GLY A 25 -21.75 -7.78 -9.06
N HIS A 26 -20.41 -7.79 -8.98
CA HIS A 26 -19.71 -8.80 -8.21
C HIS A 26 -19.93 -8.67 -6.70
N LEU A 27 -19.82 -7.47 -6.13
CA LEU A 27 -20.07 -7.26 -4.70
C LEU A 27 -21.51 -7.62 -4.30
N ASP A 28 -22.49 -7.31 -5.15
CA ASP A 28 -23.89 -7.70 -4.95
C ASP A 28 -24.07 -9.23 -5.00
N ALA A 29 -23.37 -9.91 -5.92
CA ALA A 29 -23.38 -11.37 -6.00
C ALA A 29 -22.75 -12.02 -4.76
N GLU A 30 -21.66 -11.46 -4.24
CA GLU A 30 -21.05 -11.90 -2.98
C GLU A 30 -21.95 -11.60 -1.77
N ALA A 31 -22.70 -10.51 -1.81
CA ALA A 31 -23.70 -10.21 -0.80
C ALA A 31 -24.85 -11.23 -0.81
N ALA A 32 -25.31 -11.63 -1.99
CA ALA A 32 -26.32 -12.69 -2.14
C ALA A 32 -25.83 -14.06 -1.62
N LYS A 33 -24.52 -14.31 -1.65
CA LYS A 33 -23.88 -15.51 -1.05
C LYS A 33 -23.67 -15.38 0.47
N GLY A 34 -23.95 -14.22 1.07
CA GLY A 34 -23.67 -13.93 2.47
C GLY A 34 -22.18 -13.78 2.80
N MET A 35 -21.32 -13.59 1.78
CA MET A 35 -19.89 -13.33 1.96
C MET A 35 -19.61 -11.86 2.31
N VAL A 36 -20.46 -10.97 1.79
CA VAL A 36 -20.49 -9.53 2.06
C VAL A 36 -21.82 -9.21 2.73
N THR A 37 -21.81 -8.50 3.85
CA THR A 37 -23.03 -8.01 4.50
C THR A 37 -22.89 -6.53 4.83
N ASP A 38 -24.01 -5.82 4.98
CA ASP A 38 -24.03 -4.39 5.32
C ASP A 38 -23.18 -3.52 4.35
N LEU A 39 -23.26 -3.78 3.05
CA LEU A 39 -22.53 -3.00 2.04
C LEU A 39 -23.04 -1.56 2.01
N VAL A 40 -22.19 -0.62 2.40
CA VAL A 40 -22.47 0.82 2.36
C VAL A 40 -21.38 1.52 1.57
N ILE A 41 -21.79 2.18 0.49
CA ILE A 41 -20.94 3.05 -0.32
C ILE A 41 -21.27 4.48 0.05
N PHE A 42 -20.27 5.24 0.45
CA PHE A 42 -20.44 6.64 0.80
C PHE A 42 -19.27 7.45 0.28
N GLU A 43 -19.62 8.57 -0.30
CA GLU A 43 -18.67 9.61 -0.63
C GLU A 43 -18.48 10.48 0.60
N ASP A 44 -17.21 10.68 0.97
CA ASP A 44 -16.84 11.49 2.13
C ASP A 44 -16.61 12.94 1.68
N GLU A 45 -17.66 13.77 1.74
CA GLU A 45 -17.55 15.23 1.55
C GLU A 45 -17.46 15.94 2.91
N PRO A 46 -16.29 16.50 3.18
CA PRO A 46 -16.21 17.96 3.23
C PRO A 46 -15.09 18.48 2.32
N GLU A 47 -15.16 19.77 1.95
CA GLU A 47 -14.01 20.51 1.40
C GLU A 47 -12.79 20.20 2.27
N ASP A 48 -11.83 19.47 1.70
CA ASP A 48 -10.64 19.09 2.44
C ASP A 48 -9.66 20.24 2.41
N PRO A 49 -9.30 20.80 3.58
CA PRO A 49 -8.36 21.89 3.61
C PRO A 49 -6.94 21.49 3.19
N LEU A 50 -6.57 20.20 3.21
CA LEU A 50 -5.27 19.72 2.72
C LEU A 50 -5.22 19.64 1.20
N ASP A 51 -6.30 19.18 0.57
CA ASP A 51 -6.40 19.12 -0.90
C ASP A 51 -7.88 19.04 -1.34
N PRO A 52 -8.51 20.17 -1.66
CA PRO A 52 -9.92 20.21 -2.07
C PRO A 52 -10.13 19.59 -3.46
N SER A 53 -9.05 19.26 -4.20
CA SER A 53 -9.16 18.59 -5.50
C SER A 53 -9.31 17.08 -5.39
N LEU A 54 -9.14 16.48 -4.21
CA LEU A 54 -9.25 15.03 -4.00
C LEU A 54 -10.65 14.61 -3.55
N CYS A 55 -11.26 13.74 -4.35
CA CYS A 55 -12.48 13.02 -3.98
C CYS A 55 -12.13 11.74 -3.20
N ARG A 56 -12.99 11.37 -2.25
CA ARG A 56 -12.83 10.16 -1.45
C ARG A 56 -14.12 9.34 -1.43
N PHE A 57 -13.99 8.06 -1.73
CA PHE A 57 -15.03 7.06 -1.52
C PHE A 57 -14.61 6.06 -0.47
N LEU A 58 -15.57 5.66 0.34
CA LEU A 58 -15.43 4.60 1.31
C LEU A 58 -16.49 3.53 1.05
N ILE A 59 -16.04 2.29 1.07
CA ILE A 59 -16.89 1.11 0.98
C ILE A 59 -16.73 0.34 2.27
N LYS A 60 -17.81 0.28 3.05
CA LYS A 60 -17.88 -0.50 4.29
C LYS A 60 -18.70 -1.76 4.03
N TYR A 61 -18.20 -2.88 4.51
CA TYR A 61 -18.98 -4.12 4.57
C TYR A 61 -18.47 -5.01 5.70
N ARG A 62 -19.18 -6.10 5.99
CA ARG A 62 -18.74 -7.17 6.88
C ARG A 62 -18.50 -8.45 6.10
N GLU A 63 -17.39 -9.11 6.41
CA GLU A 63 -17.10 -10.45 5.93
C GLU A 63 -17.97 -11.50 6.63
N ARG A 64 -18.00 -12.73 6.09
CA ARG A 64 -18.71 -13.89 6.64
C ARG A 64 -18.42 -14.19 8.12
N GLU A 65 -17.23 -13.84 8.63
CA GLU A 65 -16.85 -13.98 10.04
C GLU A 65 -17.26 -12.77 10.92
N GLY A 66 -18.03 -11.82 10.37
CA GLY A 66 -18.49 -10.62 11.06
C GLY A 66 -17.48 -9.49 11.17
N ARG A 67 -16.27 -9.66 10.59
CA ARG A 67 -15.20 -8.67 10.63
C ARG A 67 -15.54 -7.47 9.75
N PRO A 68 -15.49 -6.23 10.28
CA PRO A 68 -15.72 -5.04 9.48
C PRO A 68 -14.53 -4.81 8.54
N VAL A 69 -14.84 -4.54 7.28
CA VAL A 69 -13.89 -4.16 6.23
C VAL A 69 -14.23 -2.76 5.76
N ILE A 70 -13.19 -1.95 5.57
CA ILE A 70 -13.29 -0.61 5.00
C ILE A 70 -12.28 -0.51 3.87
N CYS A 71 -12.77 -0.28 2.66
CA CYS A 71 -11.95 -0.05 1.47
C CYS A 71 -12.04 1.42 1.08
N THR A 72 -10.92 2.02 0.66
CA THR A 72 -10.83 3.46 0.44
C THR A 72 -10.25 3.80 -0.92
N GLY A 73 -10.99 4.59 -1.69
CA GLY A 73 -10.51 5.15 -2.94
C GLY A 73 -10.36 6.66 -2.85
N ILE A 74 -9.17 7.14 -3.19
CA ILE A 74 -8.86 8.58 -3.27
C ILE A 74 -8.22 8.87 -4.61
N ALA A 75 -8.75 9.88 -5.29
CA ALA A 75 -8.26 10.34 -6.58
C ALA A 75 -8.70 11.79 -6.86
N PRO A 76 -8.11 12.47 -7.87
CA PRO A 76 -8.48 13.84 -8.27
C PRO A 76 -9.89 13.99 -8.85
N ASN A 77 -10.64 12.91 -9.03
CA ASN A 77 -12.03 12.95 -9.47
C ASN A 77 -12.82 11.78 -8.89
N ARG A 78 -14.15 11.97 -8.86
CA ARG A 78 -15.12 11.04 -8.27
C ARG A 78 -15.06 9.66 -8.93
N GLU A 79 -14.97 9.63 -10.25
CA GLU A 79 -14.96 8.39 -11.04
C GLU A 79 -13.79 7.48 -10.65
N ARG A 80 -12.58 8.01 -10.63
CA ARG A 80 -11.36 7.26 -10.24
C ARG A 80 -11.36 6.88 -8.77
N ALA A 81 -11.86 7.77 -7.90
CA ALA A 81 -11.93 7.50 -6.47
C ALA A 81 -12.89 6.33 -6.20
N LEU A 82 -14.08 6.33 -6.80
CA LEU A 82 -15.03 5.22 -6.68
C LEU A 82 -14.45 3.92 -7.25
N LEU A 83 -13.86 3.94 -8.45
CA LEU A 83 -13.25 2.75 -9.04
C LEU A 83 -12.15 2.16 -8.17
N LYS A 84 -11.30 3.00 -7.56
CA LYS A 84 -10.24 2.54 -6.65
C LYS A 84 -10.84 1.88 -5.40
N ALA A 85 -11.88 2.49 -4.81
CA ALA A 85 -12.55 1.92 -3.63
C ALA A 85 -13.20 0.56 -3.94
N LEU A 86 -13.87 0.47 -5.09
CA LEU A 86 -14.49 -0.77 -5.59
C LEU A 86 -13.45 -1.84 -5.90
N ALA A 87 -12.36 -1.48 -6.59
CA ALA A 87 -11.27 -2.39 -6.90
C ALA A 87 -10.64 -2.98 -5.63
N GLU A 88 -10.37 -2.15 -4.61
CA GLU A 88 -9.88 -2.62 -3.32
C GLU A 88 -10.91 -3.52 -2.61
N ALA A 89 -12.20 -3.19 -2.66
CA ALA A 89 -13.25 -4.03 -2.08
C ALA A 89 -13.29 -5.42 -2.73
N VAL A 90 -13.26 -5.49 -4.07
CA VAL A 90 -13.24 -6.73 -4.83
C VAL A 90 -11.94 -7.51 -4.60
N GLU A 91 -10.79 -6.83 -4.53
CA GLU A 91 -9.51 -7.44 -4.21
C GLU A 91 -9.56 -8.14 -2.85
N ARG A 92 -10.10 -7.46 -1.83
CA ARG A 92 -10.25 -8.00 -0.47
C ARG A 92 -11.23 -9.17 -0.46
N THR A 93 -12.40 -9.07 -1.07
CA THR A 93 -13.37 -10.19 -1.11
C THR A 93 -12.76 -11.42 -1.78
N CYS A 94 -12.04 -11.23 -2.89
CA CYS A 94 -11.34 -12.31 -3.57
C CYS A 94 -10.22 -12.90 -2.70
N PHE A 95 -9.44 -12.07 -2.01
CA PHE A 95 -8.38 -12.54 -1.10
C PHE A 95 -8.92 -13.49 -0.01
N TYR A 96 -10.09 -13.20 0.54
CA TYR A 96 -10.72 -14.04 1.57
C TYR A 96 -11.46 -15.26 1.01
N ASP A 97 -11.70 -15.33 -0.29
CA ASP A 97 -12.27 -16.50 -0.94
C ASP A 97 -11.21 -17.61 -1.09
N ARG A 98 -11.22 -18.54 -0.13
CA ARG A 98 -10.37 -19.74 -0.13
C ARG A 98 -10.65 -20.70 -1.29
N GLY A 99 -11.71 -20.47 -2.07
CA GLY A 99 -12.08 -21.27 -3.23
C GLY A 99 -11.40 -20.85 -4.53
N LEU A 100 -10.70 -19.71 -4.57
CA LEU A 100 -10.01 -19.27 -5.80
C LEU A 100 -8.84 -20.19 -6.14
N SER A 101 -8.83 -20.69 -7.37
CA SER A 101 -7.68 -21.36 -7.95
C SER A 101 -6.68 -20.33 -8.48
N TRP A 102 -5.40 -20.64 -8.30
CA TRP A 102 -4.29 -19.76 -8.68
C TRP A 102 -3.34 -20.49 -9.62
N ARG A 103 -2.74 -19.75 -10.53
CA ARG A 103 -1.59 -20.22 -11.31
C ARG A 103 -0.43 -19.28 -11.04
N THR A 104 0.75 -19.83 -10.75
CA THR A 104 1.92 -19.05 -10.38
C THR A 104 3.01 -19.20 -11.43
N LEU A 105 3.48 -18.06 -11.95
CA LEU A 105 4.63 -17.95 -12.82
C LEU A 105 5.87 -17.66 -11.97
N ASP A 106 6.81 -18.60 -11.94
CA ASP A 106 8.18 -18.30 -11.55
C ASP A 106 8.82 -17.49 -12.68
N CYS A 107 9.05 -16.19 -12.48
CA CYS A 107 9.59 -15.32 -13.52
C CYS A 107 11.03 -15.69 -13.86
N SER A 108 11.82 -16.21 -12.90
CA SER A 108 13.22 -16.56 -13.10
C SER A 108 13.40 -17.81 -13.96
N ALA A 109 12.56 -18.83 -13.74
CA ALA A 109 12.53 -20.04 -14.56
C ALA A 109 11.59 -19.95 -15.76
N ASN A 110 10.78 -18.89 -15.84
CA ASN A 110 9.71 -18.69 -16.82
C ASN A 110 8.77 -19.91 -16.91
N ARG A 111 8.39 -20.45 -15.74
CA ARG A 111 7.63 -21.70 -15.63
C ARG A 111 6.37 -21.50 -14.81
N TRP A 112 5.24 -22.01 -15.32
CA TRP A 112 3.98 -22.04 -14.59
C TRP A 112 3.86 -23.27 -13.70
N SER A 113 3.21 -23.08 -12.57
CA SER A 113 2.68 -24.13 -11.71
C SER A 113 1.25 -23.81 -11.29
N ASP A 114 0.50 -24.84 -10.91
CA ASP A 114 -0.83 -24.69 -10.31
C ASP A 114 -0.74 -24.56 -8.77
N ALA A 115 0.46 -24.35 -8.24
CA ALA A 115 0.65 -24.03 -6.83
C ALA A 115 0.18 -22.59 -6.60
N GLY A 116 -0.80 -22.41 -5.71
CA GLY A 116 -1.21 -21.08 -5.29
C GLY A 116 -0.17 -20.41 -4.40
N PRO A 117 -0.15 -19.06 -4.35
CA PRO A 117 0.69 -18.34 -3.42
C PRO A 117 0.27 -18.68 -1.99
N VAL A 118 1.23 -18.75 -1.08
CA VAL A 118 0.91 -18.78 0.35
C VAL A 118 0.49 -17.37 0.75
N LEU A 119 -0.81 -17.10 0.65
CA LEU A 119 -1.41 -15.81 0.98
C LEU A 119 -1.47 -15.63 2.49
N GLU A 120 -0.39 -15.07 3.06
CA GLU A 120 -0.34 -14.73 4.48
C GLU A 120 -0.95 -13.33 4.73
N SER A 121 -0.85 -12.42 3.77
CA SER A 121 -1.30 -11.02 3.83
C SER A 121 -1.73 -10.54 2.44
N THR A 122 -2.32 -9.36 2.35
CA THR A 122 -2.58 -8.71 1.06
C THR A 122 -1.35 -8.02 0.46
N ASN A 123 -0.18 -8.08 1.09
CA ASN A 123 1.04 -7.49 0.53
C ASN A 123 1.34 -8.08 -0.84
N GLY A 124 1.53 -7.19 -1.81
CA GLY A 124 1.84 -7.60 -3.17
C GLY A 124 0.61 -8.09 -3.91
N LEU A 125 -0.61 -7.80 -3.43
CA LEU A 125 -1.85 -8.13 -4.11
C LEU A 125 -2.33 -6.90 -4.88
N ALA A 126 -2.84 -7.09 -6.09
CA ALA A 126 -3.49 -6.02 -6.82
C ALA A 126 -4.63 -6.54 -7.67
N PHE A 127 -5.69 -5.74 -7.76
CA PHE A 127 -6.78 -5.93 -8.71
C PHE A 127 -6.78 -4.85 -9.79
N HIS A 128 -6.96 -5.24 -11.07
CA HIS A 128 -7.11 -4.30 -12.17
C HIS A 128 -7.86 -4.89 -13.38
N THR A 129 -8.34 -4.05 -14.29
CA THR A 129 -8.96 -4.47 -15.56
C THR A 129 -7.96 -4.77 -16.68
N GLU A 130 -6.67 -4.59 -16.41
CA GLU A 130 -5.58 -4.65 -17.40
C GLU A 130 -4.35 -5.28 -16.75
N VAL A 131 -3.61 -6.10 -17.50
CA VAL A 131 -2.50 -6.89 -16.96
C VAL A 131 -1.36 -6.01 -16.46
N GLN A 132 -0.82 -5.12 -17.31
CA GLN A 132 0.37 -4.34 -16.96
C GLN A 132 0.16 -3.48 -15.71
N PRO A 133 -0.93 -2.71 -15.57
CA PRO A 133 -1.19 -1.97 -14.34
C PRO A 133 -1.40 -2.87 -13.12
N CYS A 134 -2.05 -4.04 -13.28
CA CYS A 134 -2.23 -5.01 -12.19
C CYS A 134 -0.87 -5.49 -11.66
N LEU A 135 -0.01 -5.94 -12.58
CA LEU A 135 1.30 -6.48 -12.24
C LEU A 135 2.21 -5.40 -11.66
N LEU A 136 2.19 -4.17 -12.22
CA LEU A 136 2.96 -3.05 -11.67
C LEU A 136 2.48 -2.68 -10.27
N ALA A 137 1.17 -2.57 -10.04
CA ALA A 137 0.62 -2.25 -8.72
C ALA A 137 0.99 -3.32 -7.67
N SER A 138 0.85 -4.59 -8.04
CA SER A 138 1.22 -5.76 -7.24
C SER A 138 2.72 -5.75 -6.90
N LEU A 139 3.59 -5.49 -7.88
CA LEU A 139 5.03 -5.40 -7.68
C LEU A 139 5.42 -4.21 -6.80
N CYS A 140 4.85 -3.03 -7.06
CA CYS A 140 5.09 -1.83 -6.27
C CYS A 140 4.71 -2.05 -4.81
N GLU A 141 3.57 -2.68 -4.53
CA GLU A 141 3.19 -2.96 -3.14
C GLU A 141 4.18 -3.91 -2.46
N LEU A 142 4.61 -4.99 -3.12
CA LEU A 142 5.63 -5.89 -2.57
C LEU A 142 6.92 -5.15 -2.21
N VAL A 143 7.43 -4.32 -3.12
CA VAL A 143 8.67 -3.56 -2.93
C VAL A 143 8.51 -2.47 -1.86
N GLU A 144 7.38 -1.77 -1.83
CA GLU A 144 7.05 -0.80 -0.80
C GLU A 144 7.10 -1.43 0.59
N ARG A 145 6.45 -2.59 0.77
CA ARG A 145 6.41 -3.31 2.04
C ARG A 145 7.79 -3.85 2.42
N HIS A 146 8.60 -4.25 1.44
CA HIS A 146 9.97 -4.66 1.66
C HIS A 146 10.84 -3.53 2.22
N HIS A 147 10.84 -2.36 1.58
CA HIS A 147 11.61 -1.20 2.05
C HIS A 147 11.12 -0.73 3.42
N LEU A 148 9.80 -0.71 3.64
CA LEU A 148 9.28 -0.35 4.95
C LEU A 148 9.75 -1.33 6.02
N ALA A 149 9.71 -2.65 5.75
CA ALA A 149 10.23 -3.67 6.66
C ALA A 149 11.75 -3.52 6.90
N LEU A 150 12.54 -3.18 5.89
CA LEU A 150 13.97 -2.89 6.04
C LEU A 150 14.20 -1.79 7.07
N HIS A 151 13.60 -0.61 6.88
CA HIS A 151 13.73 0.49 7.83
C HIS A 151 13.22 0.11 9.22
N TRP A 152 12.09 -0.62 9.27
CA TRP A 152 11.44 -1.03 10.50
C TRP A 152 12.30 -1.93 11.39
N TYR A 153 12.92 -2.94 10.79
CA TYR A 153 13.65 -3.95 11.53
C TYR A 153 15.13 -3.61 11.72
N THR A 154 15.68 -2.73 10.89
CA THR A 154 17.10 -2.37 10.94
C THR A 154 17.36 -0.97 11.53
N ALA A 155 16.30 -0.18 11.74
CA ALA A 155 16.39 1.21 12.18
C ALA A 155 17.32 2.06 11.30
N GLN A 156 17.31 1.81 9.99
CA GLN A 156 18.10 2.57 9.03
C GLN A 156 17.44 3.91 8.70
N PRO A 157 18.23 5.00 8.57
CA PRO A 157 17.70 6.28 8.08
C PRO A 157 17.18 6.14 6.65
N ALA A 158 16.30 7.06 6.25
CA ALA A 158 15.91 7.18 4.85
C ALA A 158 17.14 7.53 3.98
N LEU A 159 17.13 7.15 2.70
CA LEU A 159 18.20 7.54 1.77
C LEU A 159 18.36 9.07 1.66
N GLY A 160 17.30 9.83 1.90
CA GLY A 160 17.40 11.27 2.08
C GLY A 160 16.06 11.99 2.12
N ARG A 161 16.13 13.29 2.44
CA ARG A 161 14.94 14.15 2.56
C ARG A 161 14.67 14.88 1.24
N LEU A 162 13.47 14.71 0.71
CA LEU A 162 13.03 15.38 -0.52
C LEU A 162 12.70 16.84 -0.23
N ASN A 163 13.09 17.74 -1.13
CA ASN A 163 12.75 19.15 -1.02
C ASN A 163 11.33 19.41 -1.56
N CYS A 164 10.36 19.55 -0.66
CA CYS A 164 8.95 19.81 -0.97
C CYS A 164 8.72 21.11 -1.76
N GLN A 165 9.56 22.14 -1.58
CA GLN A 165 9.39 23.42 -2.29
C GLN A 165 9.61 23.30 -3.80
N ARG A 166 10.37 22.29 -4.24
CA ARG A 166 10.58 22.00 -5.66
C ARG A 166 9.44 21.19 -6.28
N LEU A 167 8.45 20.80 -5.48
CA LEU A 167 7.35 19.92 -5.85
C LEU A 167 6.03 20.61 -5.49
N PRO A 168 5.39 21.34 -6.42
CA PRO A 168 4.31 22.29 -6.10
C PRO A 168 3.19 21.74 -5.21
N LEU A 169 2.75 20.50 -5.45
CA LEU A 169 1.72 19.84 -4.65
C LEU A 169 2.19 19.56 -3.21
N LEU A 170 3.43 19.14 -3.01
CA LEU A 170 3.98 18.91 -1.68
C LEU A 170 4.32 20.21 -0.94
N GLY A 171 4.69 21.27 -1.67
CA GLY A 171 4.89 22.59 -1.08
C GLY A 171 3.59 23.14 -0.47
N GLN A 172 2.46 22.99 -1.17
CA GLN A 172 1.14 23.37 -0.64
C GLN A 172 0.76 22.52 0.57
N ALA A 173 0.94 21.19 0.48
CA ALA A 173 0.70 20.27 1.60
C ALA A 173 1.50 20.64 2.85
N GLU A 174 2.79 20.93 2.68
CA GLU A 174 3.70 21.34 3.74
C GLU A 174 3.20 22.64 4.40
N GLU A 175 2.81 23.63 3.61
CA GLU A 175 2.30 24.91 4.12
C GLU A 175 1.03 24.74 4.95
N VAL A 176 0.05 23.96 4.45
CA VAL A 176 -1.20 23.71 5.17
C VAL A 176 -0.94 22.96 6.48
N LEU A 177 -0.13 21.89 6.46
CA LEU A 177 0.18 21.12 7.66
C LEU A 177 0.96 21.94 8.69
N ARG A 178 1.95 22.73 8.25
CA ARG A 178 2.71 23.64 9.13
C ARG A 178 1.83 24.73 9.74
N SER A 179 0.91 25.31 8.97
CA SER A 179 -0.05 26.30 9.49
C SER A 179 -0.94 25.75 10.61
N ARG A 180 -1.11 24.43 10.65
CA ARG A 180 -1.87 23.69 11.67
C ARG A 180 -1.01 23.16 12.81
N GLY A 181 0.28 23.51 12.86
CA GLY A 181 1.22 23.08 13.89
C GLY A 181 1.72 21.66 13.74
N ALA A 182 1.71 21.11 12.51
CA ALA A 182 2.33 19.82 12.20
C ALA A 182 3.65 20.02 11.43
N ASP A 183 4.68 19.27 11.81
CA ASP A 183 5.88 19.11 10.97
C ASP A 183 5.54 18.17 9.82
N PHE A 184 6.04 18.47 8.62
CA PHE A 184 5.86 17.65 7.43
C PHE A 184 7.19 17.34 6.76
N HIS A 185 7.38 16.08 6.37
CA HIS A 185 8.59 15.60 5.72
C HIS A 185 8.24 14.67 4.56
N ALA A 186 8.88 14.90 3.41
CA ALA A 186 8.90 13.95 2.31
C ALA A 186 10.27 13.27 2.29
N LEU A 187 10.28 11.94 2.22
CA LEU A 187 11.47 11.11 2.36
C LEU A 187 11.61 10.20 1.13
N LEU A 188 12.82 10.09 0.62
CA LEU A 188 13.23 8.99 -0.25
C LEU A 188 13.62 7.84 0.68
N LEU A 189 12.78 6.81 0.78
CA LEU A 189 13.05 5.70 1.67
C LEU A 189 14.16 4.83 1.11
N ASP A 190 13.94 4.25 -0.08
CA ASP A 190 14.88 3.33 -0.71
C ASP A 190 14.64 3.19 -2.22
N ARG A 191 15.52 2.44 -2.90
CA ARG A 191 15.40 2.05 -4.32
C ARG A 191 15.75 0.59 -4.53
N LEU A 192 14.93 -0.07 -5.35
CA LEU A 192 15.17 -1.44 -5.79
C LEU A 192 15.08 -1.51 -7.30
N GLY A 193 16.23 -1.54 -7.97
CA GLY A 193 16.30 -1.48 -9.43
C GLY A 193 15.60 -0.20 -9.96
N PRO A 194 14.56 -0.32 -10.80
CA PRO A 194 13.85 0.82 -11.36
C PRO A 194 12.78 1.40 -10.41
N LEU A 195 12.50 0.74 -9.28
CA LEU A 195 11.43 1.11 -8.38
C LEU A 195 11.95 1.98 -7.25
N THR A 196 11.29 3.12 -7.05
CA THR A 196 11.57 4.07 -5.98
C THR A 196 10.47 3.99 -4.94
N THR A 197 10.83 3.97 -3.65
CA THR A 197 9.86 4.09 -2.55
C THR A 197 10.05 5.41 -1.83
N VAL A 198 8.94 6.11 -1.62
CA VAL A 198 8.87 7.37 -0.89
C VAL A 198 8.01 7.22 0.35
N GLY A 199 8.29 8.03 1.36
CA GLY A 199 7.49 8.16 2.57
C GLY A 199 7.08 9.61 2.78
N LEU A 200 5.83 9.85 3.17
CA LEU A 200 5.38 11.14 3.67
C LEU A 200 5.05 11.01 5.14
N LEU A 201 5.59 11.93 5.94
CA LEU A 201 5.45 11.93 7.39
C LEU A 201 4.89 13.28 7.83
N ALA A 202 3.79 13.26 8.58
CA ALA A 202 3.26 14.43 9.26
C ALA A 202 3.14 14.15 10.75
N ARG A 203 3.67 15.02 11.61
CA ARG A 203 3.58 14.83 13.06
C ARG A 203 3.25 16.10 13.81
N THR A 204 2.50 15.98 14.89
CA THR A 204 2.24 17.08 15.82
C THR A 204 2.86 16.77 17.17
N LYS A 205 3.53 17.75 17.76
CA LYS A 205 4.01 17.70 19.14
C LYS A 205 3.43 18.89 19.91
N ARG A 206 2.24 18.69 20.47
CA ARG A 206 1.51 19.71 21.23
C ARG A 206 1.16 19.16 22.61
N GLU A 207 1.41 19.96 23.66
CA GLU A 207 1.15 19.54 25.05
C GLU A 207 -0.34 19.31 25.33
N ASP A 208 -1.23 20.00 24.60
CA ASP A 208 -2.69 19.94 24.76
C ASP A 208 -3.38 18.91 23.85
N VAL A 209 -2.70 18.47 22.78
CA VAL A 209 -3.25 17.55 21.77
C VAL A 209 -2.58 16.17 21.84
N GLY A 210 -1.41 16.07 22.47
CA GLY A 210 -0.60 14.86 22.50
C GLY A 210 0.29 14.72 21.26
N PHE A 211 1.01 13.60 21.20
CA PHE A 211 1.82 13.24 20.04
C PHE A 211 0.96 12.46 19.04
N HIS A 212 0.92 12.94 17.80
CA HIS A 212 0.24 12.24 16.71
C HIS A 212 1.16 12.19 15.49
N LEU A 213 1.10 11.08 14.78
CA LEU A 213 1.92 10.79 13.62
C LEU A 213 1.03 10.19 12.54
N LEU A 214 1.10 10.78 11.35
CA LEU A 214 0.63 10.17 10.11
C LEU A 214 1.84 9.77 9.29
N PHE A 215 1.74 8.61 8.67
CA PHE A 215 2.78 8.10 7.81
C PHE A 215 2.19 7.31 6.66
N SER A 216 2.52 7.71 5.44
CA SER A 216 2.17 6.99 4.24
C SER A 216 3.41 6.66 3.42
N THR A 217 3.33 5.57 2.68
CA THR A 217 4.37 5.11 1.76
C THR A 217 3.79 4.91 0.39
N ALA A 218 4.62 5.00 -0.64
CA ALA A 218 4.25 4.56 -1.97
C ALA A 218 5.50 4.12 -2.73
N CYS A 219 5.32 3.17 -3.64
CA CYS A 219 6.35 2.75 -4.59
C CYS A 219 5.89 2.91 -6.04
N GLY A 220 6.82 3.28 -6.92
CA GLY A 220 6.60 3.40 -8.36
C GLY A 220 7.88 3.64 -9.16
N LEU A 221 7.72 3.71 -10.48
CA LEU A 221 8.81 3.97 -11.43
C LEU A 221 9.18 5.45 -11.49
N GLU A 222 8.18 6.32 -11.40
CA GLU A 222 8.32 7.76 -11.51
C GLU A 222 8.06 8.42 -10.15
N LEU A 223 8.89 9.38 -9.79
CA LEU A 223 8.83 10.01 -8.48
C LEU A 223 7.52 10.79 -8.24
N GLU A 224 7.10 11.62 -9.20
CA GLU A 224 5.93 12.49 -9.01
C GLU A 224 4.62 11.69 -8.86
N PRO A 225 4.28 10.73 -9.74
CA PRO A 225 3.11 9.86 -9.54
C PRO A 225 3.17 9.10 -8.21
N THR A 226 4.36 8.64 -7.81
CA THR A 226 4.57 7.92 -6.54
C THR A 226 4.29 8.83 -5.33
N LEU A 227 4.78 10.06 -5.34
CA LEU A 227 4.49 11.05 -4.29
C LEU A 227 3.01 11.43 -4.24
N ARG A 228 2.35 11.57 -5.39
CA ARG A 228 0.90 11.84 -5.45
C ARG A 228 0.10 10.69 -4.83
N ARG A 229 0.52 9.43 -5.04
CA ARG A 229 -0.08 8.27 -4.37
C ARG A 229 0.12 8.34 -2.85
N ALA A 230 1.35 8.54 -2.39
CA ALA A 230 1.65 8.66 -0.96
C ALA A 230 0.86 9.82 -0.33
N TRP A 231 0.72 10.95 -1.02
CA TRP A 231 -0.08 12.09 -0.57
C TRP A 231 -1.55 11.74 -0.42
N GLY A 232 -2.15 11.10 -1.44
CA GLY A 232 -3.54 10.65 -1.37
C GLY A 232 -3.78 9.70 -0.18
N GLU A 233 -2.83 8.81 0.11
CA GLU A 233 -2.90 7.93 1.29
C GLU A 233 -2.75 8.69 2.61
N LEU A 234 -1.85 9.69 2.68
CA LEU A 234 -1.69 10.53 3.88
C LEU A 234 -2.98 11.33 4.16
N VAL A 235 -3.60 11.89 3.13
CA VAL A 235 -4.88 12.59 3.21
C VAL A 235 -5.99 11.64 3.69
N CYS A 236 -5.99 10.39 3.21
CA CYS A 236 -6.90 9.35 3.71
C CYS A 236 -6.80 9.18 5.23
N GLN A 237 -5.58 8.97 5.69
CA GLN A 237 -5.29 8.78 7.10
C GLN A 237 -5.72 10.04 7.85
N TYR A 238 -5.30 11.24 7.42
CA TYR A 238 -5.70 12.50 8.04
C TYR A 238 -7.21 12.66 8.21
N ARG A 239 -8.01 12.39 7.18
CA ARG A 239 -9.48 12.49 7.25
C ARG A 239 -10.11 11.49 8.22
N SER A 240 -9.51 10.30 8.34
CA SER A 240 -9.99 9.22 9.22
C SER A 240 -9.46 9.33 10.64
N HIS A 241 -8.32 10.01 10.82
CA HIS A 241 -7.55 9.93 12.03
C HIS A 241 -8.17 10.80 13.14
N PRO A 242 -8.02 10.36 14.39
CA PRO A 242 -8.16 11.21 15.56
C PRO A 242 -7.36 12.52 15.51
N LEU A 243 -6.40 12.70 14.59
CA LEU A 243 -5.49 13.85 14.49
C LEU A 243 -6.24 15.04 13.94
N ARG A 244 -7.11 14.84 12.95
CA ARG A 244 -8.03 15.88 12.51
C ARG A 244 -8.94 16.29 13.68
N ARG A 245 -9.52 15.33 14.40
CA ARG A 245 -10.37 15.62 15.58
C ARG A 245 -9.59 16.27 16.74
N ALA A 246 -8.33 15.90 16.96
CA ALA A 246 -7.49 16.43 18.02
C ALA A 246 -6.99 17.84 17.66
N LEU A 247 -6.65 18.09 16.39
CA LEU A 247 -6.34 19.43 15.86
C LEU A 247 -7.57 20.35 15.79
N GLU A 248 -8.76 19.81 15.51
CA GLU A 248 -9.99 20.61 15.31
C GLU A 248 -10.84 20.76 16.59
N ARG A 249 -10.84 19.80 17.53
CA ARG A 249 -11.82 19.73 18.63
C ARG A 249 -11.30 19.28 20.01
N GLY A 250 -10.12 18.66 20.11
CA GLY A 250 -9.56 18.17 21.38
C GLY A 250 -10.43 17.11 22.08
N GLY A 251 -10.18 15.82 21.83
CA GLY A 251 -10.87 14.72 22.53
C GLY A 251 -10.54 13.32 21.97
N PRO A 252 -10.71 12.24 22.76
CA PRO A 252 -10.41 10.87 22.32
C PRO A 252 -11.49 10.32 21.36
N PRO A 253 -11.14 9.43 20.43
CA PRO A 253 -12.05 8.90 19.43
C PRO A 253 -13.02 7.85 20.00
N ASP A 254 -14.32 8.05 19.78
CA ASP A 254 -15.35 7.02 19.96
C ASP A 254 -15.41 6.14 18.70
N THR A 255 -15.25 4.82 18.88
CA THR A 255 -15.22 3.72 17.89
C THR A 255 -13.97 3.56 17.05
N VAL A 256 -13.25 2.45 17.26
CA VAL A 256 -12.04 2.05 16.53
C VAL A 256 -12.42 1.39 15.21
N THR A 257 -11.99 1.97 14.09
CA THR A 257 -12.04 1.38 12.74
C THR A 257 -10.71 0.71 12.37
N SER A 258 -10.65 -0.13 11.34
CA SER A 258 -9.39 -0.78 10.89
C SER A 258 -8.30 0.22 10.47
N ILE A 259 -8.70 1.39 9.95
CA ILE A 259 -7.80 2.51 9.65
C ILE A 259 -7.24 3.09 10.96
N GLU A 260 -8.09 3.26 11.98
CA GLU A 260 -7.65 3.71 13.30
C GLU A 260 -6.76 2.68 14.03
N GLU A 261 -6.96 1.36 13.82
CA GLU A 261 -6.06 0.33 14.34
C GLU A 261 -4.65 0.42 13.72
N HIS A 262 -4.58 0.72 12.42
CA HIS A 262 -3.33 0.96 11.71
C HIS A 262 -2.65 2.25 12.21
N ASP A 263 -3.41 3.29 12.49
CA ASP A 263 -2.90 4.54 13.05
C ASP A 263 -2.40 4.37 14.50
N LEU A 264 -3.17 3.68 15.35
CA LEU A 264 -2.76 3.32 16.72
C LEU A 264 -1.52 2.43 16.72
N PHE A 265 -1.30 1.65 15.66
CA PHE A 265 -0.08 0.86 15.50
C PHE A 265 1.16 1.75 15.34
N TYR A 266 1.11 2.81 14.53
CA TYR A 266 2.25 3.72 14.34
C TYR A 266 2.55 4.63 15.53
N GLN A 267 1.59 4.83 16.43
CA GLN A 267 1.76 5.66 17.63
C GLN A 267 2.49 4.94 18.79
N ARG A 268 2.85 3.66 18.63
CA ARG A 268 3.54 2.90 19.69
C ARG A 268 4.98 3.41 19.90
N PRO A 269 5.48 3.51 21.14
CA PRO A 269 6.78 4.13 21.42
C PRO A 269 7.99 3.52 20.68
N ASP A 270 8.01 2.20 20.55
CA ASP A 270 9.05 1.47 19.80
C ASP A 270 9.04 1.80 18.30
N ARG A 271 7.88 2.23 17.79
CA ARG A 271 7.70 2.59 16.38
C ARG A 271 8.03 4.06 16.13
N LEU A 272 7.74 4.93 17.09
CA LEU A 272 8.15 6.33 17.05
C LEU A 272 9.67 6.48 16.90
N ALA A 273 10.44 5.61 17.56
CA ALA A 273 11.89 5.58 17.42
C ALA A 273 12.35 5.30 15.98
N VAL A 274 11.65 4.42 15.24
CA VAL A 274 11.95 4.17 13.81
C VAL A 274 11.72 5.43 12.98
N PHE A 275 10.65 6.17 13.26
CA PHE A 275 10.36 7.40 12.53
C PHE A 275 11.36 8.52 12.82
N ASP A 276 11.84 8.63 14.05
CA ASP A 276 12.93 9.56 14.37
C ASP A 276 14.22 9.18 13.62
N MET A 277 14.53 7.87 13.50
CA MET A 277 15.67 7.40 12.71
C MET A 277 15.51 7.71 11.21
N LEU A 278 14.32 7.58 10.64
CA LEU A 278 14.07 7.94 9.24
C LEU A 278 14.38 9.42 8.94
N LEU A 279 14.19 10.30 9.92
CA LEU A 279 14.44 11.73 9.79
C LEU A 279 15.92 12.11 9.91
N ASP A 280 16.78 11.18 10.38
CA ASP A 280 18.24 11.33 10.48
C ASP A 280 18.91 11.12 9.10
N CYS A 281 18.50 11.93 8.13
CA CYS A 281 18.98 11.89 6.77
C CYS A 281 19.22 13.29 6.21
N GLU A 282 20.21 13.39 5.32
CA GLU A 282 20.55 14.63 4.63
C GLU A 282 19.51 14.98 3.54
N PRO A 283 19.33 16.27 3.22
CA PRO A 283 18.54 16.68 2.07
C PRO A 283 19.10 16.09 0.76
N CYS A 284 18.23 15.52 -0.07
CA CYS A 284 18.59 15.14 -1.43
C CYS A 284 18.70 16.41 -2.30
N SER A 285 19.92 16.75 -2.75
CA SER A 285 20.15 17.85 -3.69
C SER A 285 19.52 17.57 -5.06
N ASP A 286 19.55 16.30 -5.47
CA ASP A 286 19.16 15.85 -6.80
C ASP A 286 18.07 14.78 -6.70
N LEU A 287 16.88 15.10 -7.22
CA LEU A 287 15.88 14.09 -7.56
C LEU A 287 16.43 13.38 -8.80
N PRO A 288 16.71 12.07 -8.77
CA PRO A 288 17.20 11.41 -9.97
C PRO A 288 16.11 11.46 -11.02
N ALA A 289 16.45 12.03 -12.18
CA ALA A 289 15.73 11.82 -13.40
C ALA A 289 15.96 10.36 -13.83
N GLN A 290 15.23 9.43 -13.23
CA GLN A 290 15.13 8.08 -13.73
C GLN A 290 13.74 7.93 -14.34
N GLU A 291 13.61 8.42 -15.58
CA GLU A 291 12.56 7.93 -16.47
C GLU A 291 12.96 6.51 -16.87
N VAL A 292 12.60 5.54 -16.02
CA VAL A 292 12.77 4.14 -16.38
C VAL A 292 11.49 3.67 -17.03
N GLY A 293 11.59 3.38 -18.32
CA GLY A 293 10.49 2.81 -19.08
C GLY A 293 10.04 1.48 -18.48
N VAL A 294 8.75 1.19 -18.59
CA VAL A 294 8.13 -0.04 -18.09
C VAL A 294 8.74 -1.32 -18.70
N GLU A 295 9.48 -1.19 -19.79
CA GLU A 295 10.15 -2.28 -20.52
C GLU A 295 11.26 -2.97 -19.73
N VAL A 296 11.81 -2.35 -18.68
CA VAL A 296 12.85 -3.00 -17.85
C VAL A 296 12.29 -4.00 -16.85
N LEU A 297 10.97 -3.96 -16.60
CA LEU A 297 10.34 -4.72 -15.52
C LEU A 297 10.43 -6.24 -15.70
N PRO A 298 10.30 -6.83 -16.90
CA PRO A 298 10.51 -8.27 -17.08
C PRO A 298 11.89 -8.75 -16.64
N SER A 299 12.93 -7.97 -16.92
CA SER A 299 14.30 -8.28 -16.47
C SER A 299 14.44 -8.16 -14.96
N PHE A 300 13.83 -7.13 -14.37
CA PHE A 300 13.79 -6.96 -12.91
C PHE A 300 13.08 -8.12 -12.20
N LEU A 301 11.91 -8.54 -12.70
CA LEU A 301 11.14 -9.67 -12.16
C LEU A 301 11.96 -10.96 -12.13
N ARG A 302 12.75 -11.21 -13.18
CA ARG A 302 13.68 -12.35 -13.24
C ARG A 302 14.80 -12.24 -12.25
N GLU A 303 15.49 -11.10 -12.25
CA GLU A 303 16.65 -10.84 -11.40
C GLU A 303 16.29 -11.05 -9.93
N TRP A 304 15.14 -10.53 -9.50
CA TRP A 304 14.66 -10.61 -8.13
C TRP A 304 13.87 -11.87 -7.79
N SER A 305 13.85 -12.85 -8.70
CA SER A 305 13.13 -14.12 -8.52
C SER A 305 11.68 -13.88 -8.09
N ILE A 306 11.02 -12.91 -8.71
CA ILE A 306 9.62 -12.61 -8.43
C ILE A 306 8.75 -13.75 -8.96
N GLU A 307 7.82 -14.18 -8.13
CA GLU A 307 6.73 -15.08 -8.50
C GLU A 307 5.48 -14.24 -8.71
N VAL A 308 4.79 -14.45 -9.83
CA VAL A 308 3.52 -13.79 -10.15
C VAL A 308 2.42 -14.82 -10.15
N ALA A 309 1.61 -14.80 -9.10
CA ALA A 309 0.40 -15.60 -9.04
C ALA A 309 -0.77 -14.84 -9.65
N VAL A 310 -1.56 -15.52 -10.49
CA VAL A 310 -2.75 -14.98 -11.14
C VAL A 310 -3.94 -15.82 -10.70
N ALA A 311 -4.96 -15.17 -10.12
CA ALA A 311 -6.19 -15.84 -9.71
C ALA A 311 -7.05 -16.15 -10.93
N GLN A 312 -7.71 -17.31 -10.91
CA GLN A 312 -8.81 -17.61 -11.81
C GLN A 312 -10.09 -17.02 -11.22
N LEU A 313 -10.48 -15.86 -11.75
CA LEU A 313 -11.66 -15.14 -11.28
C LEU A 313 -12.96 -15.73 -11.84
N PRO A 314 -14.09 -15.58 -11.13
CA PRO A 314 -15.40 -16.01 -11.61
C PRO A 314 -15.81 -15.25 -12.89
N GLU A 315 -16.78 -15.79 -13.63
CA GLU A 315 -17.30 -15.17 -14.86
C GLU A 315 -17.83 -13.74 -14.63
N SER A 316 -18.37 -13.45 -13.45
CA SER A 316 -18.80 -12.10 -13.05
C SER A 316 -17.68 -11.07 -13.04
N LEU A 317 -16.42 -11.51 -13.06
CA LEU A 317 -15.21 -10.67 -13.10
C LEU A 317 -14.39 -10.94 -14.38
N ALA A 318 -15.00 -11.55 -15.41
CA ALA A 318 -14.34 -11.80 -16.69
C ALA A 318 -13.71 -10.50 -17.25
N GLY A 319 -12.49 -10.59 -17.78
CA GLY A 319 -11.75 -9.44 -18.29
C GLY A 319 -11.06 -8.59 -17.21
N THR A 320 -10.97 -9.08 -15.98
CA THR A 320 -10.19 -8.47 -14.90
C THR A 320 -9.09 -9.40 -14.41
N TRP A 321 -8.19 -8.85 -13.60
CA TRP A 321 -7.00 -9.51 -13.11
C TRP A 321 -6.88 -9.28 -11.62
N LEU A 322 -6.59 -10.36 -10.90
CA LEU A 322 -6.12 -10.33 -9.54
C LEU A 322 -4.77 -11.03 -9.54
N MET A 323 -3.73 -10.27 -9.20
CA MET A 323 -2.36 -10.76 -9.20
C MET A 323 -1.75 -10.62 -7.82
N HIS A 324 -0.87 -11.57 -7.48
CA HIS A 324 -0.07 -11.51 -6.27
C HIS A 324 1.41 -11.70 -6.61
N CYS A 325 2.23 -10.69 -6.36
CA CYS A 325 3.68 -10.74 -6.46
C CYS A 325 4.29 -11.19 -5.13
N ALA A 326 5.14 -12.20 -5.20
CA ALA A 326 5.96 -12.65 -4.07
C ALA A 326 7.42 -12.78 -4.50
N SER A 327 8.33 -12.80 -3.55
CA SER A 327 9.71 -13.19 -3.83
C SER A 327 10.37 -13.78 -2.58
N PRO A 328 11.14 -14.86 -2.71
CA PRO A 328 11.96 -15.36 -1.60
C PRO A 328 13.09 -14.39 -1.23
N ARG A 329 13.39 -13.40 -2.08
CA ARG A 329 14.45 -12.40 -1.88
C ARG A 329 13.94 -11.11 -1.23
N LEU A 330 12.63 -10.95 -1.09
CA LEU A 330 12.00 -9.78 -0.50
C LEU A 330 11.23 -10.18 0.76
N VAL A 331 11.11 -9.25 1.70
CA VAL A 331 10.35 -9.47 2.94
C VAL A 331 9.00 -8.79 2.88
N ASN A 332 7.99 -9.46 3.41
CA ASN A 332 6.70 -8.85 3.66
C ASN A 332 6.75 -8.10 4.99
N LEU A 333 6.07 -6.95 5.07
CA LEU A 333 5.75 -6.35 6.36
C LEU A 333 4.46 -6.99 6.89
N GLY A 334 4.55 -7.68 8.02
CA GLY A 334 3.39 -8.27 8.69
C GLY A 334 3.28 -7.76 10.12
N PHE A 335 2.06 -7.47 10.58
CA PHE A 335 1.80 -7.05 11.94
C PHE A 335 1.54 -8.26 12.87
N GLY A 336 1.98 -8.19 14.13
CA GLY A 336 1.66 -9.18 15.18
C GLY A 336 2.55 -10.43 15.17
N LYS A 337 1.97 -11.63 15.38
CA LYS A 337 2.70 -12.94 15.52
C LYS A 337 3.65 -13.28 14.35
N ARG A 338 3.59 -12.53 13.25
CA ARG A 338 4.34 -12.72 12.01
C ARG A 338 5.61 -11.87 11.93
N GLU A 339 5.82 -10.99 12.92
CA GLU A 339 7.01 -10.16 13.04
C GLU A 339 8.29 -11.02 13.13
N SER A 340 8.24 -12.17 13.81
CA SER A 340 9.38 -13.09 13.94
C SER A 340 9.80 -13.74 12.62
N LEU A 341 8.85 -14.20 11.80
CA LEU A 341 9.14 -14.83 10.50
C LEU A 341 9.76 -13.84 9.51
N ASN A 342 9.20 -12.63 9.43
CA ASN A 342 9.74 -11.57 8.58
C ASN A 342 11.14 -11.15 9.03
N ARG A 343 11.38 -11.10 10.34
CA ARG A 343 12.69 -10.83 10.90
C ARG A 343 13.72 -11.90 10.55
N THR A 344 13.39 -13.19 10.69
CA THR A 344 14.29 -14.29 10.30
C THR A 344 14.61 -14.26 8.81
N ARG A 345 13.61 -14.02 7.95
CA ARG A 345 13.85 -13.84 6.51
C ARG A 345 14.79 -12.67 6.24
N LEU A 346 14.58 -11.56 6.94
CA LEU A 346 15.42 -10.38 6.78
C LEU A 346 16.86 -10.63 7.24
N GLU A 347 17.07 -11.32 8.36
CA GLU A 347 18.40 -11.74 8.83
C GLU A 347 19.11 -12.64 7.80
N ALA A 348 18.37 -13.57 7.17
CA ALA A 348 18.89 -14.42 6.11
C ALA A 348 19.29 -13.62 4.85
N ILE A 349 18.49 -12.63 4.45
CA ILE A 349 18.78 -11.75 3.31
C ILE A 349 19.99 -10.85 3.60
N LEU A 350 20.05 -10.27 4.79
CA LEU A 350 21.11 -9.35 5.19
C LEU A 350 22.42 -10.06 5.59
N GLY A 351 22.37 -11.37 5.84
CA GLY A 351 23.53 -12.15 6.29
C GLY A 351 24.02 -11.79 7.69
N ARG A 352 23.16 -11.20 8.54
CA ARG A 352 23.50 -10.78 9.91
C ARG A 352 22.27 -10.78 10.83
N SER A 353 22.49 -10.97 12.13
CA SER A 353 21.44 -10.84 13.16
C SER A 353 21.00 -9.39 13.35
N LEU A 354 19.72 -9.18 13.65
CA LEU A 354 19.13 -7.85 13.85
C LEU A 354 19.10 -7.46 15.34
N PRO A 355 19.30 -6.18 15.71
CA PRO A 355 19.36 -5.73 17.11
C PRO A 355 18.12 -6.11 17.94
N GLY A 356 18.29 -6.82 19.04
CA GLY A 356 17.17 -7.27 19.90
C GLY A 356 16.69 -8.71 19.67
N THR A 357 17.40 -9.50 18.87
CA THR A 357 17.30 -10.97 18.94
C THR A 357 18.27 -11.48 19.99
N CYS A 358 17.76 -12.28 20.93
CA CYS A 358 18.64 -13.20 21.66
C CYS A 358 19.27 -14.11 20.59
N PRO A 359 20.60 -14.29 20.53
CA PRO A 359 21.21 -15.19 19.56
C PRO A 359 20.52 -16.56 19.65
N PRO A 360 20.36 -17.30 18.52
CA PRO A 360 19.79 -18.63 18.58
C PRO A 360 20.56 -19.41 19.64
N HIS A 361 19.83 -19.84 20.67
CA HIS A 361 20.40 -20.68 21.71
C HIS A 361 21.00 -21.88 20.97
N PRO A 362 22.30 -22.20 21.16
CA PRO A 362 22.82 -23.44 20.61
C PRO A 362 21.95 -24.55 21.20
N LEU A 363 21.20 -25.23 20.34
CA LEU A 363 20.49 -26.43 20.76
C LEU A 363 21.55 -27.46 21.19
N PRO A 364 21.31 -28.22 22.28
CA PRO A 364 22.23 -29.24 22.75
C PRO A 364 22.46 -30.36 21.73
#